data_AF-A0A9X8HE61-F1
#
_entry.id   AF-A0A9X8HE61-F1
#
_cell.length_a   1.000
_cell.length_b   1.000
_cell.length_c   1.000
_cell.angle_alpha   90.00
_cell.angle_beta   90.00
_cell.angle_gamma   90.00
#
_symmetry.space_group_name_H-M   'P 1'
#
loop_
_entity.id
_entity.type
_entity.pdbx_description
1 polymer ?
#
loop_
_entity_poly.entity_id
_entity_poly.type
_entity_poly.pdbx_seq_one_letter_code
_entity_poly.pdbx_strand_id
1 'polypeptide(L)'
;MITSLFLRRAVAALLVCMALVCLGANDTKVVTVFNNGESVGGIQVRLTPEHVPTGQHLAEYLSTLLDVEGMYTDETKTSSKAVADRVFTAIGKPIHAFDDIAPNDELYIVPTGLLFVWPFVKVCFI
;
A
#
# COMPACT_ATOMS: atom_id res chain seq x y z
N MET A 1 -11.56 49.84 -16.02
CA MET A 1 -12.16 48.53 -16.41
C MET A 1 -11.17 47.37 -16.44
N ILE A 2 -9.85 47.58 -16.59
CA ILE A 2 -8.86 46.50 -16.71
C ILE A 2 -8.55 45.82 -15.35
N THR A 3 -8.53 46.58 -14.26
CA THR A 3 -8.20 46.12 -12.91
C THR A 3 -9.19 45.10 -12.33
N SER A 4 -10.48 45.22 -12.65
CA SER A 4 -11.51 44.27 -12.19
C SER A 4 -11.42 42.91 -12.89
N LEU A 5 -10.88 42.85 -14.11
CA LEU A 5 -10.73 41.60 -14.86
C LEU A 5 -9.54 40.78 -14.33
N PHE A 6 -8.42 41.43 -14.01
CA PHE A 6 -7.26 40.76 -13.40
C PHE A 6 -7.58 40.23 -12.01
N LEU A 7 -8.32 40.99 -11.20
CA LEU A 7 -8.75 40.57 -9.87
C LEU A 7 -9.68 39.34 -9.94
N ARG A 8 -10.63 39.33 -10.87
CA ARG A 8 -11.53 38.17 -11.08
C ARG A 8 -10.79 36.91 -11.50
N ARG A 9 -9.77 37.03 -12.35
CA ARG A 9 -8.94 35.90 -12.79
C ARG A 9 -8.06 35.36 -11.66
N ALA A 10 -7.47 36.24 -10.85
CA ALA A 10 -6.68 35.84 -9.70
C ALA A 10 -7.55 35.10 -8.66
N VAL A 11 -8.74 35.62 -8.35
CA VAL A 11 -9.69 34.97 -7.43
C VAL A 11 -10.16 33.63 -7.98
N ALA A 12 -10.47 33.54 -9.28
CA ALA A 12 -10.86 32.28 -9.91
C ALA A 12 -9.72 31.23 -9.88
N ALA A 13 -8.48 31.62 -10.17
CA ALA A 13 -7.32 30.73 -10.07
C ALA A 13 -7.09 30.25 -8.64
N LEU A 14 -7.24 31.14 -7.65
CA LEU A 14 -7.06 30.81 -6.23
C LEU A 14 -8.17 29.87 -5.73
N LEU A 15 -9.42 30.07 -6.18
CA LEU A 15 -10.53 29.16 -5.91
C LEU A 15 -10.35 27.78 -6.59
N VAL A 16 -9.82 27.73 -7.81
CA VAL A 16 -9.49 26.47 -8.50
C VAL A 16 -8.36 25.74 -7.77
N CYS A 17 -7.31 26.45 -7.33
CA CYS A 17 -6.24 25.85 -6.52
C CYS A 17 -6.75 25.35 -5.17
N MET A 18 -7.63 26.09 -4.49
CA MET A 18 -8.25 25.63 -3.24
C MET A 18 -9.14 24.40 -3.47
N ALA A 19 -9.93 24.38 -4.55
CA ALA A 19 -10.75 23.23 -4.90
C ALA A 19 -9.91 21.98 -5.22
N LEU A 20 -8.76 22.15 -5.89
CA LEU A 20 -7.80 21.07 -6.13
C LEU A 20 -7.18 20.52 -4.85
N VAL A 21 -6.89 21.39 -3.86
CA VAL A 21 -6.40 20.97 -2.53
C VAL A 21 -7.48 20.24 -1.73
N CYS A 22 -8.74 20.69 -1.82
CA CYS A 22 -9.87 20.06 -1.12
C CYS A 22 -10.35 18.74 -1.76
N LEU A 23 -10.00 18.47 -3.02
CA LEU A 23 -10.30 17.21 -3.70
C LEU A 23 -9.40 16.04 -3.27
N GLY A 24 -8.40 16.27 -2.41
CA GLY A 24 -7.67 15.23 -1.67
C GLY A 24 -8.52 14.60 -0.55
N ALA A 25 -9.81 14.37 -0.84
CA ALA A 25 -10.82 13.91 0.08
C ALA A 25 -10.54 12.46 0.50
N ASN A 26 -9.94 12.27 1.68
CA ASN A 26 -9.93 11.03 2.48
C ASN A 26 -9.94 9.73 1.67
N ASP A 27 -9.12 9.63 0.63
CA ASP A 27 -9.18 8.48 -0.26
C ASP A 27 -8.72 7.27 0.55
N THR A 28 -9.63 6.34 0.76
CA THR A 28 -9.45 5.27 1.74
C THR A 28 -9.71 3.94 1.07
N LYS A 29 -8.71 3.06 1.10
CA LYS A 29 -8.79 1.73 0.50
C LYS A 29 -8.76 0.70 1.61
N VAL A 30 -9.79 -0.12 1.68
CA VAL A 30 -9.78 -1.30 2.55
C VAL A 30 -9.15 -2.44 1.75
N VAL A 31 -8.13 -3.07 2.28
CA VAL A 31 -7.39 -4.17 1.65
C VAL A 31 -7.29 -5.35 2.61
N THR A 32 -6.99 -6.53 2.09
CA THR A 32 -6.65 -7.70 2.91
C THR A 32 -5.16 -7.97 2.78
N VAL A 33 -4.46 -8.07 3.91
CA VAL A 33 -3.00 -8.22 3.95
C VAL A 33 -2.64 -9.61 4.47
N PHE A 34 -1.73 -10.28 3.79
CA PHE A 34 -1.24 -11.62 4.11
C PHE A 34 0.29 -11.63 4.22
N ASN A 35 0.81 -12.57 5.00
CA ASN A 35 2.21 -12.96 4.94
C ASN A 35 2.50 -13.64 3.59
N ASN A 36 3.71 -13.45 3.05
CA ASN A 36 4.12 -14.13 1.83
C ASN A 36 4.03 -15.67 2.00
N GLY A 37 3.35 -16.34 1.06
CA GLY A 37 3.09 -17.79 1.11
C GLY A 37 1.75 -18.21 1.72
N GLU A 38 1.02 -17.30 2.39
CA GLU A 38 -0.28 -17.58 2.99
C GLU A 38 -1.47 -17.25 2.07
N SER A 39 -2.49 -18.13 2.03
CA SER A 39 -3.75 -17.88 1.30
C SER A 39 -4.96 -17.65 2.21
N VAL A 40 -4.77 -17.80 3.53
CA VAL A 40 -5.83 -17.69 4.55
C VAL A 40 -5.29 -16.88 5.73
N GLY A 41 -6.18 -16.43 6.62
CA GLY A 41 -5.77 -15.72 7.84
C GLY A 41 -5.28 -14.28 7.63
N GLY A 42 -5.53 -13.68 6.45
CA GLY A 42 -5.22 -12.28 6.19
C GLY A 42 -6.04 -11.31 7.05
N ILE A 43 -5.48 -10.12 7.29
CA ILE A 43 -6.11 -9.06 8.09
C ILE A 43 -6.67 -7.96 7.19
N GLN A 44 -7.82 -7.40 7.55
CA GLN A 44 -8.33 -6.21 6.86
C GLN A 44 -7.64 -4.96 7.40
N VAL A 45 -7.08 -4.16 6.48
CA VAL A 45 -6.39 -2.91 6.80
C VAL A 45 -7.02 -1.77 6.01
N ARG A 46 -7.27 -0.66 6.68
CA ARG A 46 -7.74 0.58 6.08
C ARG A 46 -6.55 1.47 5.77
N LEU A 47 -6.24 1.66 4.50
CA LEU A 47 -5.13 2.48 4.02
C LEU A 47 -5.62 3.83 3.52
N THR A 48 -4.84 4.86 3.84
CA THR A 48 -4.96 6.23 3.33
C THR A 48 -3.61 6.61 2.69
N PRO A 49 -3.51 7.72 1.94
CA PRO A 49 -2.26 8.12 1.31
C PRO A 49 -1.09 8.29 2.29
N GLU A 50 -1.36 8.63 3.55
CA GLU A 50 -0.33 8.80 4.59
C GLU A 50 0.37 7.48 4.96
N HIS A 51 -0.31 6.34 4.77
CA HIS A 51 0.25 5.00 5.00
C HIS A 51 1.10 4.51 3.82
N VAL A 52 0.96 5.13 2.63
CA VAL A 52 1.61 4.68 1.38
C VAL A 52 2.34 5.81 0.65
N PRO A 53 3.23 6.57 1.32
CA PRO A 53 4.09 7.53 0.64
C PRO A 53 5.09 6.82 -0.28
N THR A 54 5.52 5.61 0.10
CA THR A 54 6.32 4.68 -0.71
C THR A 54 5.92 3.24 -0.40
N GLY A 55 6.25 2.31 -1.30
CA GLY A 55 6.07 0.86 -1.06
C GLY A 55 6.82 0.34 0.17
N GLN A 56 8.03 0.86 0.42
CA GLN A 56 8.83 0.51 1.61
C GLN A 56 8.14 0.99 2.90
N HIS A 57 7.62 2.22 2.91
CA HIS A 57 6.92 2.74 4.08
C HIS A 57 5.66 1.92 4.40
N LEU A 58 4.94 1.50 3.37
CA LEU A 58 3.82 0.58 3.54
C LEU A 58 4.27 -0.77 4.13
N ALA A 59 5.38 -1.34 3.64
CA ALA A 59 5.92 -2.60 4.15
C ALA A 59 6.29 -2.50 5.65
N GLU A 60 6.94 -1.41 6.04
CA GLU A 60 7.30 -1.11 7.43
C GLU A 60 6.05 -0.94 8.30
N TYR A 61 5.06 -0.17 7.83
CA TYR A 61 3.79 0.00 8.52
C TYR A 61 3.06 -1.33 8.73
N LEU A 62 2.93 -2.15 7.69
CA LEU A 62 2.25 -3.45 7.78
C LEU A 62 3.00 -4.44 8.69
N SER A 63 4.33 -4.32 8.79
CA SER A 63 5.15 -5.11 9.73
C SER A 63 4.89 -4.76 11.21
N THR A 64 4.19 -3.65 11.49
CA THR A 64 3.70 -3.33 12.85
C THR A 64 2.40 -4.06 13.19
N LEU A 65 1.67 -4.53 12.18
CA LEU A 65 0.35 -5.15 12.30
C LEU A 65 0.40 -6.68 12.17
N LEU A 66 1.34 -7.20 11.37
CA LEU A 66 1.55 -8.61 11.11
C LEU A 66 2.94 -9.03 11.59
N ASP A 67 3.02 -10.22 12.21
CA ASP A 67 4.31 -10.82 12.53
C ASP A 67 4.88 -11.44 11.25
N VAL A 68 5.96 -10.85 10.76
CA VAL A 68 6.60 -11.26 9.50
C VAL A 68 7.66 -12.29 9.83
N GLU A 69 7.42 -13.54 9.43
CA GLU A 69 8.45 -14.58 9.54
C GLU A 69 9.57 -14.29 8.54
N GLY A 70 10.78 -14.02 9.06
CA GLY A 70 12.00 -13.90 8.27
C GLY A 70 12.53 -15.26 7.82
N MET A 71 13.58 -15.24 6.98
CA MET A 71 14.30 -16.47 6.62
C MET A 71 14.84 -17.16 7.88
N TYR A 72 14.71 -18.48 7.92
CA TYR A 72 15.41 -19.29 8.90
C TYR A 72 16.92 -19.22 8.62
N THR A 73 17.69 -18.67 9.55
CA THR A 73 19.15 -18.62 9.44
C THR A 73 19.82 -19.92 9.89
N ASP A 74 19.07 -20.77 10.61
CA ASP A 74 19.60 -21.91 11.35
C ASP A 74 18.67 -23.13 11.22
N GLU A 75 19.24 -24.33 11.33
CA GLU A 75 18.53 -25.63 11.31
C GLU A 75 17.56 -25.85 12.47
N THR A 76 17.54 -24.95 13.46
CA THR A 76 16.56 -24.88 14.55
C THR A 76 15.24 -24.23 14.15
N LYS A 77 15.10 -23.71 12.92
CA LYS A 77 13.93 -22.95 12.43
C LYS A 77 13.55 -21.76 13.33
N THR A 78 14.52 -21.15 14.00
CA THR A 78 14.27 -19.94 14.77
C THR A 78 14.19 -18.77 13.79
N SER A 79 12.98 -18.36 13.40
CA SER A 79 12.78 -17.18 12.56
C SER A 79 13.02 -15.93 13.41
N SER A 80 13.93 -15.06 12.96
CA SER A 80 14.01 -13.71 13.52
C SER A 80 12.79 -12.93 13.03
N LYS A 81 12.10 -12.22 13.93
CA LYS A 81 11.08 -11.23 13.55
C LYS A 81 11.67 -10.30 12.50
N ALA A 82 11.16 -10.36 11.28
CA ALA A 82 11.66 -9.59 10.17
C ALA A 82 10.83 -8.31 9.98
N VAL A 83 11.46 -7.29 9.40
CA VAL A 83 10.74 -6.16 8.80
C VAL A 83 10.58 -6.47 7.31
N ALA A 84 9.36 -6.37 6.79
CA ALA A 84 9.12 -6.50 5.37
C ALA A 84 9.71 -5.29 4.62
N ASP A 85 10.31 -5.53 3.45
CA ASP A 85 10.89 -4.46 2.62
C ASP A 85 10.01 -4.12 1.40
N ARG A 86 9.10 -5.01 1.02
CA ARG A 86 8.30 -4.91 -0.20
C ARG A 86 6.89 -5.45 0.00
N VAL A 87 5.98 -4.92 -0.80
CA VAL A 87 4.57 -5.31 -0.84
C VAL A 87 4.15 -5.56 -2.29
N PHE A 88 3.41 -6.64 -2.51
CA PHE A 88 2.90 -7.02 -3.83
C PHE A 88 1.40 -7.26 -3.78
N THR A 89 0.70 -7.03 -4.89
CA THR A 89 -0.69 -7.48 -5.06
C THR A 89 -0.75 -9.00 -5.28
N ALA A 90 -1.94 -9.59 -5.18
CA ALA A 90 -2.17 -11.01 -5.52
C ALA A 90 -1.70 -11.42 -6.93
N ILE A 91 -1.72 -10.49 -7.88
CA ILE A 91 -1.24 -10.75 -9.26
C ILE A 91 0.27 -10.52 -9.42
N GLY A 92 0.99 -10.26 -8.32
CA GLY A 92 2.44 -10.05 -8.34
C GLY A 92 2.88 -8.66 -8.79
N LYS A 93 2.00 -7.65 -8.79
CA LYS A 93 2.39 -6.27 -9.09
C LYS A 93 3.03 -5.65 -7.83
N PRO A 94 4.25 -5.08 -7.89
CA PRO A 94 4.82 -4.36 -6.76
C PRO A 94 4.02 -3.08 -6.47
N ILE A 95 3.87 -2.76 -5.20
CA ILE A 95 3.28 -1.49 -4.74
C ILE A 95 4.39 -0.46 -4.55
N HIS A 96 4.31 0.67 -5.24
CA HIS A 96 5.24 1.79 -5.09
C HIS A 96 4.58 3.02 -4.47
N ALA A 97 3.29 3.23 -4.73
CA ALA A 97 2.51 4.35 -4.21
C ALA A 97 1.05 3.95 -3.91
N PHE A 98 0.31 4.83 -3.23
CA PHE A 98 -1.11 4.61 -2.90
C PHE A 98 -1.98 4.29 -4.13
N ASP A 99 -1.66 4.87 -5.29
CA ASP A 99 -2.41 4.68 -6.55
C ASP A 99 -2.22 3.29 -7.16
N ASP A 100 -1.21 2.53 -6.74
CA ASP A 100 -1.02 1.15 -7.19
C ASP A 100 -2.03 0.17 -6.58
N ILE A 101 -2.73 0.60 -5.53
CA ILE A 101 -3.67 -0.21 -4.74
C ILE A 101 -5.09 0.05 -5.23
N ALA A 102 -5.87 -1.00 -5.43
CA ALA A 102 -7.31 -0.92 -5.62
C ALA A 102 -8.07 -1.26 -4.32
N PRO A 103 -9.31 -0.77 -4.14
CA PRO A 103 -10.17 -1.22 -3.06
C PRO A 103 -10.38 -2.73 -3.10
N ASN A 104 -10.30 -3.38 -1.94
CA ASN A 104 -10.40 -4.82 -1.73
C ASN A 104 -9.24 -5.64 -2.32
N ASP A 105 -8.11 -5.01 -2.63
CA ASP A 105 -6.91 -5.74 -3.03
C ASP A 105 -6.44 -6.70 -1.93
N GLU A 106 -5.91 -7.82 -2.38
CA GLU A 106 -5.13 -8.75 -1.58
C GLU A 106 -3.66 -8.35 -1.72
N LEU A 107 -3.02 -7.98 -0.61
CA LEU A 107 -1.63 -7.54 -0.54
C LEU A 107 -0.78 -8.55 0.23
N TYR A 108 0.44 -8.75 -0.24
CA TYR A 108 1.39 -9.70 0.30
C TYR A 108 2.65 -8.98 0.72
N ILE A 109 2.99 -9.10 2.01
CA ILE A 109 4.20 -8.52 2.57
C ILE A 109 5.36 -9.51 2.45
N VAL A 110 6.49 -9.02 1.96
CA VAL A 110 7.67 -9.85 1.68
C VAL A 110 8.77 -9.47 2.66
N PRO A 111 9.27 -10.43 3.47
CA PRO A 111 10.37 -10.20 4.39
C PRO A 111 11.64 -9.75 3.67
N THR A 112 12.43 -8.91 4.35
CA THR A 112 13.76 -8.52 3.86
C THR A 112 14.61 -9.74 3.55
N GLY A 113 15.29 -9.71 2.39
CA GLY A 113 16.22 -10.77 1.98
C GLY A 113 15.56 -12.00 1.33
N LEU A 114 14.23 -12.08 1.32
CA LEU A 114 13.54 -13.14 0.58
C LEU A 114 13.58 -12.86 -0.93
N LEU A 115 14.17 -13.77 -1.70
CA LEU A 115 14.40 -13.57 -3.14
C LEU A 115 13.20 -13.92 -4.02
N PHE A 116 12.21 -14.61 -3.47
CA PHE A 116 11.00 -15.00 -4.19
C PHE A 116 9.77 -14.45 -3.49
N VAL A 117 8.83 -13.99 -4.30
CA VAL A 117 7.46 -13.71 -3.90
C VAL A 117 6.65 -14.90 -4.36
N TRP A 118 5.76 -15.41 -3.52
CA TRP A 118 4.80 -16.42 -3.94
C TRP A 118 3.46 -15.74 -4.17
N PRO A 119 3.20 -15.10 -5.33
CA PRO A 119 1.87 -14.62 -5.65
C PRO A 119 0.99 -15.78 -6.10
N PHE A 120 -0.26 -15.72 -5.64
CA PHE A 120 -1.17 -16.84 -5.53
C PHE A 120 -1.88 -17.05 -6.86
N VAL A 121 -1.73 -18.25 -7.41
CA VAL A 121 -2.69 -18.77 -8.39
C VAL A 121 -4.04 -18.77 -7.69
N LYS A 122 -4.95 -17.86 -8.06
CA LYS A 122 -6.38 -18.12 -7.90
C LYS A 122 -6.64 -19.38 -8.70
N VAL A 123 -6.64 -20.54 -8.06
CA VAL A 123 -7.31 -21.72 -8.60
C VAL A 123 -8.77 -21.32 -8.69
N CYS A 124 -9.15 -20.82 -9.87
CA CYS A 124 -10.54 -20.77 -10.27
C CYS A 124 -10.99 -22.23 -10.28
N PHE A 125 -11.65 -22.68 -9.21
CA PHE A 125 -12.43 -23.91 -9.29
C PHE A 125 -13.55 -23.60 -10.28
N ILE A 126 -13.36 -24.06 -11.51
CA ILE A 126 -14.35 -24.06 -12.59
C ILE A 126 -15.40 -25.13 -12.27
#